data_AF-A0A839WS33-F1
#
_entry.id   AF-A0A839WS33-F1
#
_cell.length_a   1.000
_cell.length_b   1.000
_cell.length_c   1.000
_cell.angle_alpha   90.00
_cell.angle_beta   90.00
_cell.angle_gamma   90.00
#
_symmetry.space_group_name_H-M   'P 1'
#
loop_
_entity.id
_entity.type
_entity.pdbx_description
1 polymer ?
#
loop_
_entity_poly.entity_id
_entity_poly.type
_entity_poly.pdbx_seq_one_letter_code
_entity_poly.pdbx_strand_id
1 'polypeptide(L)'
;MHISPAFALFMQQAPEHAQAWRQAADALGAASALDAKTADLAYLAVLAATGNTSGLAFHVQSAKSHGASRQEVLSAVLVGLPAAGAVVIGALPAALEAFDEQDQ
;
A
#
# COMPACT_ATOMS: atom_id res chain seq x y z
N MET A 1 3.30 -9.15 7.94
CA MET A 1 3.87 -8.37 6.82
C MET A 1 3.70 -9.21 5.56
N HIS A 2 2.57 -9.02 4.88
CA HIS A 2 2.18 -9.77 3.68
C HIS A 2 2.64 -9.00 2.43
N ILE A 3 3.52 -9.61 1.63
CA ILE A 3 3.95 -9.07 0.32
C ILE A 3 3.33 -9.93 -0.78
N SER A 4 3.05 -9.33 -1.94
CA SER A 4 2.48 -10.07 -3.07
C SER A 4 3.45 -11.13 -3.63
N PRO A 5 2.93 -12.22 -4.22
CA PRO A 5 3.77 -13.23 -4.89
C PRO A 5 4.69 -12.63 -5.96
N ALA A 6 4.21 -11.62 -6.70
CA ALA A 6 5.00 -10.91 -7.70
C ALA A 6 6.20 -10.18 -7.07
N PHE A 7 5.97 -9.47 -5.96
CA PHE A 7 7.04 -8.76 -5.26
C PHE A 7 8.03 -9.73 -4.60
N ALA A 8 7.55 -10.84 -4.03
CA ALA A 8 8.41 -11.90 -3.50
C ALA A 8 9.32 -12.50 -4.59
N LEU A 9 8.76 -12.78 -5.77
CA LEU A 9 9.54 -13.29 -6.90
C LEU A 9 10.55 -12.26 -7.40
N PHE A 10 10.19 -10.97 -7.45
CA PHE A 10 11.13 -9.89 -7.78
C PHE A 10 12.34 -9.86 -6.84
N MET A 11 12.09 -9.89 -5.52
CA MET A 11 13.15 -9.92 -4.51
C MET A 11 14.07 -11.15 -4.67
N GLN A 12 13.51 -12.30 -5.05
CA GLN A 12 14.26 -13.55 -5.19
C GLN A 12 15.07 -13.63 -6.50
N GLN A 13 14.46 -13.26 -7.62
CA GLN A 13 15.02 -13.49 -8.95
C GLN A 13 15.87 -12.33 -9.47
N ALA A 14 15.70 -11.12 -8.91
CA ALA A 14 16.45 -9.93 -9.29
C ALA A 14 16.98 -9.16 -8.07
N PRO A 15 17.79 -9.80 -7.20
CA PRO A 15 18.16 -9.25 -5.89
C PRO A 15 18.92 -7.91 -5.96
N GLU A 16 19.78 -7.71 -6.96
CA GLU A 16 20.51 -6.44 -7.13
C GLU A 16 19.57 -5.29 -7.51
N HIS A 17 18.58 -5.56 -8.38
CA HIS A 17 17.55 -4.56 -8.74
C HIS A 17 16.66 -4.26 -7.54
N ALA A 18 16.29 -5.30 -6.78
CA ALA A 18 15.51 -5.16 -5.57
C ALA A 18 16.22 -4.35 -4.47
N GLN A 19 17.54 -4.52 -4.33
CA GLN A 19 18.35 -3.72 -3.40
C GLN A 19 18.36 -2.24 -3.81
N ALA A 20 18.62 -1.94 -5.09
CA ALA A 20 18.61 -0.56 -5.59
C ALA A 20 17.23 0.10 -5.44
N TRP A 21 16.16 -0.63 -5.76
CA TRP A 21 14.79 -0.17 -5.57
C TRP A 21 14.48 0.12 -4.10
N ARG A 22 14.88 -0.76 -3.18
CA ARG A 22 14.65 -0.59 -1.74
C ARG A 22 15.37 0.64 -1.20
N GLN A 23 16.63 0.86 -1.59
CA GLN A 23 17.38 2.06 -1.21
C GLN A 23 16.66 3.33 -1.68
N ALA A 24 16.14 3.34 -2.91
CA ALA A 24 15.37 4.47 -3.42
C ALA A 24 14.07 4.67 -2.63
N ALA A 25 13.32 3.60 -2.36
CA ALA A 25 12.08 3.65 -1.59
C ALA A 25 12.30 4.18 -0.16
N ASP A 26 13.33 3.68 0.53
CA ASP A 26 13.69 4.11 1.89
C ASP A 26 14.11 5.59 1.90
N ALA A 27 14.92 6.02 0.93
CA ALA A 27 15.36 7.41 0.82
C ALA A 27 14.19 8.37 0.52
N LEU A 28 13.27 7.99 -0.37
CA LEU A 28 12.06 8.77 -0.67
C LEU A 28 11.14 8.86 0.57
N GLY A 29 11.00 7.76 1.32
CA GLY A 29 10.27 7.73 2.58
C GLY A 29 10.88 8.67 3.62
N ALA A 30 12.19 8.60 3.82
CA ALA A 30 12.91 9.46 4.78
C ALA A 30 12.89 10.95 4.41
N ALA A 31 12.77 11.28 3.12
CA ALA A 31 12.65 12.66 2.64
C ALA A 31 11.23 13.22 2.78
N SER A 32 10.22 12.37 3.01
CA SER A 32 8.83 12.79 3.16
C SER A 32 8.62 13.55 4.46
N ALA A 33 7.85 14.65 4.41
CA ALA A 33 7.42 15.37 5.60
C ALA A 33 6.16 14.76 6.26
N LEU A 34 5.54 13.77 5.60
CA LEU A 34 4.35 13.10 6.13
C LEU A 34 4.75 12.14 7.26
N ASP A 35 3.96 12.09 8.32
CA ASP A 35 4.06 11.00 9.29
C ASP A 35 3.73 9.64 8.63
N ALA A 36 4.16 8.56 9.26
CA ALA A 36 4.06 7.22 8.67
C ALA A 36 2.61 6.79 8.37
N LYS A 37 1.64 7.12 9.25
CA LYS A 37 0.23 6.79 9.02
C LYS A 37 -0.30 7.55 7.81
N THR A 38 -0.04 8.85 7.75
CA THR A 38 -0.47 9.72 6.64
C THR A 38 0.18 9.28 5.32
N ALA A 39 1.47 8.93 5.34
CA ALA A 39 2.18 8.44 4.18
C ALA A 39 1.58 7.14 3.62
N ASP A 40 1.30 6.15 4.48
CA ASP A 40 0.70 4.89 4.03
C ASP A 40 -0.72 5.09 3.46
N LEU A 41 -1.57 5.89 4.13
CA LEU A 41 -2.91 6.19 3.64
C LEU A 41 -2.86 6.93 2.29
N ALA A 42 -1.95 7.90 2.12
CA ALA A 42 -1.75 8.56 0.84
C ALA A 42 -1.27 7.58 -0.25
N TYR A 43 -0.37 6.66 0.10
CA TYR A 43 0.14 5.66 -0.83
C TYR A 43 -0.94 4.66 -1.26
N LEU A 44 -1.84 4.26 -0.34
CA LEU A 44 -3.01 3.43 -0.67
C LEU A 44 -3.92 4.09 -1.70
N ALA A 45 -4.14 5.40 -1.61
CA ALA A 45 -4.90 6.15 -2.61
C ALA A 45 -4.24 6.09 -4.00
N VAL A 46 -2.91 6.20 -4.06
CA VAL A 46 -2.14 6.10 -5.32
C VAL A 46 -2.20 4.68 -5.90
N LEU A 47 -2.04 3.65 -5.06
CA LEU A 47 -2.18 2.26 -5.48
C LEU A 47 -3.57 1.98 -6.05
N ALA A 48 -4.63 2.45 -5.37
CA ALA A 48 -6.00 2.31 -5.85
C ALA A 48 -6.23 3.07 -7.17
N ALA A 49 -5.77 4.32 -7.28
CA ALA A 49 -5.92 5.13 -8.47
C ALA A 49 -5.16 4.58 -9.70
N THR A 50 -4.07 3.84 -9.48
CA THR A 50 -3.27 3.21 -10.54
C THR A 50 -3.70 1.77 -10.84
N GLY A 51 -4.69 1.23 -10.12
CA GLY A 51 -5.09 -0.17 -10.22
C GLY A 51 -4.00 -1.16 -9.77
N ASN A 52 -2.98 -0.70 -9.04
CA ASN A 52 -1.88 -1.52 -8.58
C ASN A 52 -2.23 -2.21 -7.26
N THR A 53 -2.63 -3.47 -7.33
CA THR A 53 -3.00 -4.26 -6.14
C THR A 53 -1.82 -4.92 -5.44
N SER A 54 -0.65 -4.99 -6.09
CA SER A 54 0.51 -5.76 -5.60
C SER A 54 1.11 -5.23 -4.29
N GLY A 55 0.92 -3.94 -4.00
CA GLY A 55 1.39 -3.27 -2.79
C GLY A 55 0.33 -3.04 -1.72
N LEU A 56 -0.95 -3.33 -1.99
CA LEU A 56 -2.06 -2.96 -1.09
C LEU A 56 -1.93 -3.62 0.28
N ALA A 57 -1.77 -4.95 0.31
CA ALA A 57 -1.72 -5.69 1.58
C ALA A 57 -0.59 -5.20 2.51
N PHE A 58 0.58 -4.93 1.93
CA PHE A 58 1.72 -4.39 2.67
C PHE A 58 1.41 -3.03 3.29
N HIS A 59 0.93 -2.07 2.49
CA HIS A 59 0.66 -0.71 2.98
C HIS A 59 -0.57 -0.63 3.89
N VAL A 60 -1.56 -1.51 3.74
CA VAL A 60 -2.67 -1.64 4.69
C VAL A 60 -2.17 -2.11 6.06
N GLN A 61 -1.33 -3.15 6.10
CA GLN A 61 -0.75 -3.64 7.35
C GLN A 61 0.18 -2.60 7.99
N SER A 62 0.96 -1.88 7.18
CA SER A 62 1.79 -0.77 7.64
C SER A 62 0.94 0.35 8.25
N ALA A 63 -0.09 0.82 7.55
CA ALA A 63 -1.03 1.83 8.05
C ALA A 63 -1.68 1.40 9.37
N LYS A 64 -2.17 0.13 9.44
CA LYS A 64 -2.76 -0.44 10.66
C LYS A 64 -1.77 -0.42 11.83
N SER A 65 -0.50 -0.79 11.58
CA SER A 65 0.57 -0.75 12.59
C SER A 65 0.88 0.66 13.07
N HIS A 66 0.65 1.68 12.22
CA HIS A 66 0.74 3.10 12.54
C HIS A 66 -0.56 3.68 13.12
N GLY A 67 -1.53 2.84 13.47
CA GLY A 67 -2.77 3.24 14.13
C GLY A 67 -3.88 3.71 13.19
N ALA A 68 -3.80 3.42 11.89
CA ALA A 68 -4.93 3.65 10.99
C ALA A 68 -6.10 2.71 11.31
N SER A 69 -7.29 3.30 11.36
CA SER A 69 -8.55 2.57 11.45
C SER A 69 -8.95 1.96 10.11
N ARG A 70 -9.83 0.95 10.17
CA ARG A 70 -10.46 0.35 8.99
C ARG A 70 -11.16 1.38 8.10
N GLN A 71 -11.75 2.41 8.71
CA GLN A 71 -12.44 3.47 7.99
C GLN A 71 -11.49 4.48 7.33
N GLU A 72 -10.34 4.76 7.94
CA GLU A 72 -9.29 5.53 7.28
C GLU A 72 -8.74 4.79 6.06
N VAL A 73 -8.53 3.46 6.14
CA VAL A 73 -8.11 2.64 4.99
C VAL A 73 -9.16 2.65 3.88
N LEU A 74 -10.45 2.44 4.21
CA LEU A 74 -11.54 2.50 3.23
C LEU A 74 -11.61 3.88 2.56
N SER A 75 -11.48 4.94 3.35
CA SER A 75 -11.51 6.32 2.87
C SER A 75 -10.31 6.64 1.97
N ALA A 76 -9.10 6.18 2.34
CA ALA A 76 -7.89 6.33 1.54
C ALA A 76 -8.00 5.63 0.19
N VAL A 77 -8.55 4.41 0.14
CA VAL A 77 -8.83 3.74 -1.13
C VAL A 77 -9.80 4.58 -1.97
N LEU A 78 -10.93 5.00 -1.40
CA LEU A 78 -12.00 5.65 -2.15
C LEU A 78 -11.77 7.14 -2.48
N VAL A 79 -10.80 7.82 -1.86
CA VAL A 79 -10.60 9.27 -2.01
C VAL A 79 -10.36 9.66 -3.48
N GLY A 80 -9.71 8.80 -4.25
CA GLY A 80 -9.41 9.02 -5.66
C GLY A 80 -10.59 8.76 -6.60
N LEU A 81 -11.71 8.18 -6.13
CA LEU A 81 -12.81 7.72 -7.00
C LEU A 81 -13.36 8.81 -7.95
N PRO A 82 -13.58 10.09 -7.53
CA PRO A 82 -14.06 11.11 -8.45
C PRO A 82 -13.06 11.49 -9.55
N ALA A 83 -11.75 11.35 -9.28
CA ALA A 83 -10.68 11.81 -10.18
C ALA A 83 -10.13 10.68 -11.07
N ALA A 84 -9.98 9.48 -10.51
CA ALA A 84 -9.44 8.30 -11.21
C ALA A 84 -10.52 7.36 -11.76
N GLY A 85 -11.78 7.54 -11.34
CA GLY A 85 -12.90 6.71 -11.78
C GLY A 85 -12.91 5.31 -11.16
N ALA A 86 -13.70 4.42 -11.76
CA ALA A 86 -14.05 3.12 -11.19
C ALA A 86 -12.85 2.17 -10.96
N VAL A 87 -11.67 2.43 -11.53
CA VAL A 87 -10.44 1.65 -11.27
C VAL A 87 -10.17 1.49 -9.78
N VAL A 88 -10.46 2.54 -9.01
CA VAL A 88 -10.25 2.62 -7.57
C VAL A 88 -10.99 1.53 -6.80
N ILE A 89 -12.21 1.16 -7.21
CA ILE A 89 -13.03 0.18 -6.46
C ILE A 89 -12.43 -1.23 -6.53
N GLY A 90 -11.56 -1.50 -7.52
CA GLY A 90 -10.84 -2.77 -7.64
C GLY A 90 -9.87 -3.03 -6.48
N ALA A 91 -9.45 -2.00 -5.74
CA ALA A 91 -8.59 -2.13 -4.57
C ALA A 91 -9.35 -2.57 -3.30
N LEU A 92 -10.69 -2.43 -3.27
CA LEU A 92 -11.49 -2.67 -2.06
C LEU A 92 -11.33 -4.09 -1.48
N PRO A 93 -11.43 -5.18 -2.27
CA PRO A 93 -11.34 -6.53 -1.71
C PRO A 93 -9.99 -6.77 -1.03
N ALA A 94 -8.89 -6.49 -1.74
CA ALA A 94 -7.53 -6.70 -1.22
C ALA A 94 -7.21 -5.79 -0.02
N ALA A 95 -7.70 -4.56 -0.01
CA ALA A 95 -7.46 -3.64 1.10
C ALA A 95 -8.22 -4.04 2.37
N LEU A 96 -9.48 -4.47 2.25
CA LEU A 96 -10.28 -4.88 3.41
C LEU A 96 -9.84 -6.24 3.94
N GLU A 97 -9.56 -7.21 3.07
CA GLU A 97 -9.02 -8.52 3.45
C GLU A 97 -7.72 -8.36 4.24
N ALA A 98 -6.77 -7.58 3.73
CA ALA A 98 -5.49 -7.36 4.40
C ALA A 98 -5.61 -6.62 5.76
N PHE A 99 -6.66 -5.80 5.95
CA PHE A 99 -6.89 -5.14 7.23
C PHE A 99 -7.47 -6.12 8.26
N ASP A 100 -8.40 -6.96 7.82
CA ASP A 100 -9.19 -7.87 8.66
C ASP A 100 -8.40 -9.18 8.99
N GLU A 101 -7.38 -9.56 8.20
CA GLU A 101 -6.54 -10.76 8.37
C GLU A 101 -5.86 -10.94 9.74
N GLN A 102 -5.60 -9.87 10.50
CA GLN A 102 -4.92 -9.95 11.82
C GLN A 102 -5.85 -9.88 13.03
N ASP A 103 -7.16 -9.78 12.82
CA ASP A 103 -8.16 -9.82 13.92
C ASP A 103 -8.69 -11.26 14.14
N GLN A 104 -8.02 -12.26 13.55
CA GLN A 104 -8.22 -13.71 13.75
C GLN A 104 -6.97 -14.32 14.41
#